data_AF-A0A0F4J8Q8-F1
#
_entry.id   AF-A0A0F4J8Q8-F1
#
_cell.length_a   1.000
_cell.length_b   1.000
_cell.length_c   1.000
_cell.angle_alpha   90.00
_cell.angle_beta   90.00
_cell.angle_gamma   90.00
#
_symmetry.space_group_name_H-M   'P 1'
#
loop_
_entity.id
_entity.type
_entity.pdbx_description
1 polymer ?
#
loop_
_entity_poly.entity_id
_entity_poly.type
_entity_poly.pdbx_seq_one_letter_code
_entity_poly.pdbx_strand_id
1 'polypeptide(L)'
;VLAHATTGRFPFGEGPPEVLAYRASHGKAELHGLPADLAEAVAAALAPVPGDRPTAVELSRTSALRRTTSVADGPAPGKVIIALAALAQETADLGGGADRHLSRRTDVATR
;
A
#
# COMPACT_ATOMS: atom_id res chain seq x y z
N VAL A 1 -11.21 -11.57 -3.73
CA VAL A 1 -10.16 -10.55 -4.01
C VAL A 1 -8.89 -10.75 -3.16
N LEU A 2 -8.98 -10.91 -1.83
CA LEU A 2 -7.79 -11.00 -0.94
C LEU A 2 -6.82 -12.14 -1.27
N ALA A 3 -7.32 -13.38 -1.41
CA ALA A 3 -6.48 -14.53 -1.76
C ALA A 3 -5.70 -14.30 -3.07
N HIS A 4 -6.38 -13.80 -4.10
CA HIS A 4 -5.79 -13.48 -5.39
C HIS A 4 -4.80 -12.31 -5.31
N ALA A 5 -5.12 -11.23 -4.60
CA ALA A 5 -4.23 -10.09 -4.44
C ALA A 5 -2.91 -10.47 -3.73
N THR A 6 -2.96 -11.45 -2.83
CA THR A 6 -1.79 -11.88 -2.05
C THR A 6 -0.95 -12.90 -2.82
N THR A 7 -1.60 -13.84 -3.50
CA THR A 7 -0.91 -15.00 -4.13
C THR A 7 -0.72 -14.87 -5.64
N GLY A 8 -1.42 -13.94 -6.29
CA GLY A 8 -1.53 -13.84 -7.74
C GLY A 8 -2.37 -14.95 -8.39
N ARG A 9 -3.01 -15.82 -7.61
CA ARG A 9 -3.78 -16.97 -8.10
C ARG A 9 -5.25 -16.90 -7.69
N PHE A 10 -6.15 -17.33 -8.56
CA PHE A 10 -7.56 -17.40 -8.20
C PHE A 10 -7.79 -18.50 -7.15
N PRO A 11 -8.53 -18.23 -6.07
CA PRO A 11 -8.72 -19.19 -4.98
C PRO A 11 -9.47 -20.45 -5.43
N PHE A 12 -10.26 -20.39 -6.50
CA PHE A 12 -10.96 -21.56 -7.05
C PHE A 12 -10.38 -22.01 -8.40
N GLY A 13 -9.19 -21.51 -8.76
CA GLY A 13 -8.55 -21.74 -10.05
C GLY A 13 -9.32 -21.14 -11.22
N GLU A 14 -9.06 -21.67 -12.41
CA GLU A 14 -9.73 -21.30 -13.66
C GLU A 14 -10.68 -22.40 -14.14
N GLY A 15 -11.61 -22.05 -15.03
CA GLY A 15 -12.51 -22.99 -15.68
C GLY A 15 -13.93 -22.41 -15.89
N PRO A 16 -14.85 -23.24 -16.40
CA PRO A 16 -16.23 -22.85 -16.61
C PRO A 16 -16.93 -22.43 -15.30
N PRO A 17 -17.90 -21.50 -15.34
CA PRO A 17 -18.58 -20.98 -14.15
C PRO A 17 -19.17 -22.07 -13.25
N GLU A 18 -19.73 -23.13 -13.82
CA GLU A 18 -20.32 -24.25 -13.09
C GLU A 18 -19.29 -25.03 -12.27
N VAL A 19 -18.05 -25.17 -12.79
CA VAL A 19 -16.95 -25.83 -12.08
C VAL A 19 -16.43 -24.94 -10.93
N LEU A 20 -16.40 -23.63 -11.14
CA LEU A 20 -16.02 -22.67 -10.10
C LEU A 20 -17.07 -22.62 -8.98
N ALA A 21 -18.36 -22.61 -9.33
CA ALA A 21 -19.47 -22.67 -8.39
C ALA A 21 -19.43 -23.95 -7.56
N TYR A 22 -19.16 -25.10 -8.20
CA TYR A 22 -18.97 -26.38 -7.50
C TYR A 22 -17.81 -26.32 -6.50
N ARG A 23 -16.64 -25.79 -6.89
CA ARG A 23 -15.50 -25.66 -5.98
C ARG A 23 -15.80 -24.74 -4.79
N ALA A 24 -16.46 -23.63 -5.04
CA ALA A 24 -16.88 -22.69 -4.00
C ALA A 24 -17.87 -23.30 -3.02
N SER A 25 -18.89 -24.02 -3.52
CA SER A 25 -19.90 -24.67 -2.65
C SER A 25 -19.34 -25.84 -1.84
N HIS A 26 -18.20 -26.40 -2.24
CA HIS A 26 -17.54 -27.50 -1.53
C HIS A 26 -16.31 -27.05 -0.71
N GLY A 27 -16.08 -25.73 -0.57
CA GLY A 27 -14.97 -25.21 0.24
C GLY A 27 -13.58 -25.55 -0.32
N LYS A 28 -13.46 -25.80 -1.62
CA LYS A 28 -12.20 -26.20 -2.28
C LYS A 28 -11.37 -24.98 -2.69
N ALA A 29 -11.22 -24.02 -1.77
CA ALA A 29 -10.41 -22.83 -2.00
C ALA A 29 -8.92 -23.15 -1.77
N GLU A 30 -8.07 -22.80 -2.72
CA GLU A 30 -6.62 -22.90 -2.63
C GLU A 30 -6.04 -21.67 -1.94
N LEU A 31 -5.56 -21.86 -0.71
CA LEU A 31 -5.03 -20.78 0.15
C LEU A 31 -3.51 -20.88 0.40
N HIS A 32 -2.83 -21.78 -0.31
CA HIS A 32 -1.40 -21.97 -0.19
C HIS A 32 -0.63 -20.69 -0.56
N GLY A 33 0.33 -20.30 0.28
CA GLY A 33 1.12 -19.08 0.12
C GLY A 33 0.53 -17.84 0.82
N LEU A 34 -0.62 -17.96 1.49
CA LEU A 34 -1.06 -16.93 2.44
C LEU A 34 -0.31 -17.07 3.77
N PRO A 35 0.03 -15.96 4.45
CA PRO A 35 0.42 -15.98 5.86
C PRO A 35 -0.66 -16.68 6.70
N ALA A 36 -0.27 -17.45 7.71
CA ALA A 36 -1.18 -18.32 8.47
C ALA A 36 -2.43 -17.60 8.99
N ASP A 37 -2.24 -16.48 9.69
CA ASP A 37 -3.33 -15.67 10.25
C ASP A 37 -4.29 -15.14 9.16
N LEU A 38 -3.75 -14.78 7.99
CA LEU A 38 -4.55 -14.34 6.86
C LEU A 38 -5.29 -15.50 6.19
N ALA A 39 -4.66 -16.67 6.10
CA ALA A 39 -5.27 -17.87 5.55
C ALA A 39 -6.51 -18.27 6.36
N GLU A 40 -6.44 -18.20 7.69
CA GLU A 40 -7.57 -18.50 8.58
C GLU A 40 -8.73 -17.51 8.36
N ALA A 41 -8.44 -16.20 8.35
CA ALA A 41 -9.47 -15.18 8.13
C ALA A 41 -10.13 -15.31 6.74
N VAL A 42 -9.34 -15.62 5.71
CA VAL A 42 -9.84 -15.83 4.35
C VAL A 42 -10.65 -17.13 4.24
N ALA A 43 -10.23 -18.21 4.90
CA ALA A 43 -10.97 -19.47 4.93
C ALA A 43 -12.35 -19.29 5.56
N ALA A 44 -12.45 -18.59 6.70
CA ALA A 44 -13.72 -18.28 7.35
C ALA A 44 -14.65 -17.46 6.42
N ALA A 45 -14.11 -16.44 5.75
CA ALA A 45 -14.88 -15.63 4.80
C ALA A 45 -15.35 -16.42 3.56
N LEU A 46 -14.63 -17.47 3.18
CA LEU A 46 -14.95 -18.35 2.05
C LEU A 46 -15.71 -19.62 2.46
N ALA A 47 -16.30 -19.65 3.66
CA ALA A 47 -17.05 -20.81 4.13
C ALA A 47 -18.13 -21.24 3.11
N PRO A 48 -18.25 -22.55 2.83
CA PRO A 48 -19.20 -23.06 1.83
C PRO A 48 -20.65 -22.77 2.23
N VAL A 49 -20.96 -22.85 3.52
CA VAL A 49 -22.24 -22.48 4.10
C VAL A 49 -22.28 -20.97 4.32
N PRO A 50 -23.22 -20.23 3.69
CA PRO A 50 -23.27 -18.78 3.81
C PRO A 50 -23.46 -18.26 5.25
N GLY A 51 -24.16 -19.01 6.10
CA GLY A 51 -24.41 -18.65 7.50
C GLY A 51 -23.18 -18.75 8.41
N ASP A 52 -22.16 -19.51 8.00
CA ASP A 52 -20.92 -19.67 8.78
C ASP A 52 -19.92 -18.53 8.50
N ARG A 53 -20.23 -17.66 7.54
CA ARG A 53 -19.33 -16.58 7.14
C ARG A 53 -19.41 -15.45 8.18
N PRO A 54 -18.27 -14.98 8.68
CA PRO A 54 -18.24 -13.79 9.51
C PRO A 54 -18.71 -12.59 8.69
N THR A 55 -19.38 -11.67 9.38
CA THR A 55 -19.70 -10.35 8.84
C THR A 55 -18.43 -9.57 8.52
N ALA A 56 -18.53 -8.57 7.64
CA ALA A 56 -17.42 -7.66 7.37
C ALA A 56 -16.91 -6.96 8.65
N VAL A 57 -17.81 -6.64 9.59
CA VAL A 57 -17.48 -6.03 10.88
C VAL A 57 -16.65 -6.98 11.73
N GLU A 58 -17.03 -8.26 11.83
CA GLU A 58 -16.24 -9.27 12.56
C GLU A 58 -14.87 -9.49 11.92
N LEU A 59 -14.80 -9.59 10.59
CA LEU A 59 -13.52 -9.70 9.88
C LEU A 59 -12.60 -8.51 10.17
N SER A 60 -13.10 -7.28 10.16
CA SER A 60 -12.28 -6.09 10.46
C SER A 60 -11.68 -6.06 11.87
N ARG A 61 -12.23 -6.85 12.81
CA ARG A 61 -11.72 -6.96 14.18
C ARG A 61 -10.62 -8.03 14.30
N THR A 62 -10.46 -8.91 13.31
CA THR A 62 -9.40 -9.91 13.31
C THR A 62 -8.01 -9.26 13.25
N SER A 63 -7.05 -9.79 14.00
CA SER A 63 -5.67 -9.29 14.00
C SER A 63 -5.02 -9.37 12.63
N ALA A 64 -5.33 -10.43 11.86
CA ALA A 64 -4.83 -10.66 10.51
C ALA A 64 -5.14 -9.52 9.52
N LEU A 65 -6.28 -8.84 9.72
CA LEU A 65 -6.74 -7.73 8.87
C LEU A 65 -6.50 -6.36 9.53
N ARG A 66 -6.05 -6.35 10.78
CA ARG A 66 -5.61 -5.12 11.45
C ARG A 66 -4.24 -4.74 10.93
N ARG A 67 -4.24 -3.77 10.03
CA ARG A 67 -3.02 -3.12 9.57
C ARG A 67 -2.41 -2.30 10.72
N THR A 68 -1.48 -2.88 11.47
CA THR A 68 -0.50 -2.10 12.20
C THR A 68 0.56 -1.67 11.20
N THR A 69 0.32 -0.60 10.43
CA THR A 69 1.46 0.13 9.88
C THR A 69 2.18 0.72 11.08
N SER A 70 3.10 -0.02 11.65
CA SER A 70 4.09 0.58 12.51
C SER A 70 4.83 1.57 11.62
N VAL A 71 4.68 2.86 11.92
CA VAL A 71 5.53 3.93 11.38
C VAL A 71 6.99 3.75 11.85
N ALA A 72 7.34 2.65 12.52
CA ALA A 72 8.65 2.43 13.08
C ALA A 72 9.72 1.98 12.07
N ASP A 73 9.36 1.42 10.90
CA ASP A 73 10.38 0.90 9.96
C ASP A 73 10.75 1.86 8.82
N GLY A 74 10.22 3.08 8.83
CA GLY A 74 10.60 4.14 7.90
C GLY A 74 10.23 5.52 8.41
N PRO A 75 10.92 6.60 7.97
CA PRO A 75 10.54 7.94 8.37
C PRO A 75 9.09 8.20 7.95
N ALA A 76 8.26 8.59 8.92
CA ALA A 76 6.90 9.03 8.67
C ALA A 76 6.89 10.03 7.50
N PRO A 77 5.85 10.07 6.66
CA PRO A 77 5.79 10.99 5.52
C PRO A 77 6.12 12.44 5.91
N GLY A 78 5.67 12.88 7.08
CA GLY A 78 6.02 14.20 7.62
C GLY A 78 7.52 14.39 7.89
N LYS A 79 8.23 13.36 8.35
CA LYS A 79 9.70 13.41 8.56
C LYS A 79 10.44 13.50 7.23
N VAL A 80 9.97 12.81 6.19
CA VAL A 80 10.55 12.90 4.84
C VAL A 80 10.35 14.29 4.25
N ILE A 81 9.15 14.87 4.40
CA ILE A 81 8.85 16.23 3.93
C ILE A 81 9.73 17.27 4.65
N ILE A 82 9.88 17.17 5.97
CA ILE A 82 10.74 18.07 6.75
C ILE A 82 12.21 17.92 6.34
N ALA A 83 12.70 16.68 6.16
CA ALA A 83 14.08 16.43 5.75
C ALA A 83 14.37 16.97 4.33
N LEU A 84 13.44 16.81 3.40
CA LEU A 84 13.55 17.38 2.04
C LEU A 84 13.53 18.91 2.07
N ALA A 85 12.67 19.53 2.89
CA ALA A 85 12.60 20.98 3.03
C ALA A 85 13.92 21.55 3.60
N ALA A 86 14.47 20.92 4.63
CA ALA A 86 15.74 21.32 5.23
C ALA A 86 16.90 21.23 4.23
N LEU A 87 16.98 20.12 3.47
CA LEU A 87 17.98 19.96 2.42
C LEU A 87 17.82 21.00 1.29
N ALA A 88 16.58 21.31 0.91
CA ALA A 88 16.30 22.33 -0.11
C ALA A 88 16.75 23.73 0.34
N GLN A 89 16.54 24.09 1.62
CA GLN A 89 17.01 25.37 2.18
C GLN A 89 18.54 25.45 2.15
N GLU A 90 19.24 24.38 2.52
CA GLU A 90 20.70 24.33 2.45
C GLU A 90 21.23 24.56 1.02
N THR A 91 20.58 23.95 0.01
CA THR A 91 20.94 24.20 -1.39
C THR A 91 20.62 25.62 -1.87
N ALA A 92 19.54 26.22 -1.37
CA ALA A 92 19.15 27.59 -1.69
C ALA A 92 20.13 28.62 -1.08
N ASP A 93 20.57 28.37 0.16
CA ASP A 93 21.53 29.20 0.87
C ASP A 93 22.91 29.21 0.20
N LEU A 94 23.31 28.08 -0.41
CA LEU A 94 24.53 27.99 -1.22
C LEU A 94 24.42 28.71 -2.57
N GLY A 95 23.21 28.85 -3.13
CA GLY A 95 22.96 29.49 -4.44
C GLY A 95 22.82 31.01 -4.43
N GLY A 96 22.52 31.62 -3.27
CA GLY A 96 22.23 33.05 -3.13
C GLY A 96 23.43 34.02 -3.32
N GLY A 97 24.61 33.52 -3.70
CA GLY A 97 25.82 34.33 -3.90
C GLY A 97 26.14 34.71 -5.36
N ALA A 98 25.58 33.99 -6.35
CA ALA A 98 26.07 34.07 -7.73
C ALA A 98 25.47 35.23 -8.56
N ASP A 99 24.27 35.71 -8.26
CA ASP A 99 23.58 36.72 -9.09
C ASP A 99 23.90 38.18 -8.76
N ARG A 100 24.57 38.48 -7.64
CA ARG A 100 24.84 39.87 -7.22
C ARG A 100 25.95 40.58 -8.00
N HIS A 101 26.66 39.90 -8.91
CA HIS A 101 27.81 40.48 -9.61
C HIS A 101 27.52 40.93 -11.06
N LEU A 102 26.39 40.55 -11.64
CA LEU A 102 26.08 40.87 -13.05
C LEU A 102 25.35 42.22 -13.24
N SER A 103 24.72 42.77 -12.19
CA SER A 103 23.88 43.99 -12.30
C SER A 103 24.61 45.33 -12.18
N ARG A 104 25.93 45.38 -11.98
CA ARG A 104 26.69 46.65 -11.88
C ARG A 104 27.30 47.15 -13.19
N ARG A 105 27.13 46.44 -14.31
CA ARG A 105 27.86 46.75 -15.56
C ARG A 105 27.08 47.50 -16.65
N THR A 106 25.79 47.80 -16.47
CA THR A 106 24.98 48.40 -17.57
C THR A 106 24.57 49.86 -17.39
N ASP A 107 25.12 50.59 -16.42
CA ASP A 107 24.75 52.00 -16.20
C ASP A 107 25.89 52.98 -16.56
N VAL A 108 26.44 52.87 -17.77
CA VAL A 108 27.23 53.93 -18.43
C VAL A 108 27.05 53.80 -19.94
N ALA A 109 25.93 54.29 -20.48
CA ALA A 109 25.82 54.79 -21.87
C ALA A 109 24.36 55.14 -22.22
N THR A 110 23.85 56.27 -21.72
CA THR A 110 22.86 57.05 -22.49
C THR A 110 23.24 58.51 -22.36
N ARG A 111 23.83 59.03 -23.43
CA ARG A 111 24.13 60.43 -23.68
C ARG A 111 23.17 60.91 -24.75
#